data_AF-A0A3D4DMX4-F1
#
_entry.id   AF-A0A3D4DMX4-F1
#
_cell.length_a   1.000
_cell.length_b   1.000
_cell.length_c   1.000
_cell.angle_alpha   90.00
_cell.angle_beta   90.00
_cell.angle_gamma   90.00
#
_symmetry.space_group_name_H-M   'P 1'
#
loop_
_entity.id
_entity.type
_entity.pdbx_description
1 polymer ?
#
loop_
_entity_poly.entity_id
_entity_poly.type
_entity_poly.pdbx_seq_one_letter_code
_entity_poly.pdbx_strand_id
1 'polypeptide(L)'
;MTDDWSDETTAKLVQIWNERGHAGAGAHNDNVLPGSKAATEQSWAGEWAIAAKEQLGLVVEDVVMNASDPPDAVATIAGQFVSVELAEFVDGGLISGLKMYRQKPEHSGKRPTSYNDPFFTAAQWTQDRFIKELNRLLDGKHAKYVKRELVFDYLVVFSAEPRLFPRDVADWLLRNPIARRESLRCVHFLMDYQPGRPGRHPVFHVY
;
A
#
# COMPACT_ATOMS: atom_id res chain seq x y z
N MET A 1 5.15 16.74 -16.43
CA MET A 1 4.69 16.08 -17.67
C MET A 1 3.42 15.35 -17.32
N THR A 2 2.28 15.89 -17.72
CA THR A 2 1.03 15.13 -17.74
C THR A 2 1.09 14.30 -18.99
N ASP A 3 1.48 13.03 -18.86
CA ASP A 3 1.21 12.08 -19.93
C ASP A 3 -0.30 12.11 -20.15
N ASP A 4 -0.74 12.41 -21.37
CA ASP A 4 -2.14 12.37 -21.74
C ASP A 4 -2.47 10.90 -22.00
N TRP A 5 -3.08 10.25 -21.01
CA TRP A 5 -3.47 8.85 -21.14
C TRP A 5 -4.63 8.76 -22.13
N SER A 6 -4.56 7.82 -23.07
CA SER A 6 -5.67 7.60 -24.00
C SER A 6 -6.96 7.23 -23.25
N ASP A 7 -8.12 7.52 -23.84
CA ASP A 7 -9.43 7.12 -23.30
C ASP A 7 -9.51 5.60 -23.02
N GLU A 8 -8.86 4.79 -23.86
CA GLU A 8 -8.78 3.34 -23.69
C GLU A 8 -7.95 2.93 -22.47
N THR A 9 -6.80 3.59 -22.26
CA THR A 9 -5.95 3.36 -21.08
C THR A 9 -6.69 3.75 -19.80
N THR A 10 -7.39 4.88 -19.83
CA THR A 10 -8.21 5.36 -18.71
C THR A 10 -9.33 4.37 -18.39
N ALA A 11 -10.04 3.85 -19.40
CA ALA A 11 -11.10 2.85 -19.21
C ALA A 11 -10.57 1.55 -18.57
N LYS A 12 -9.38 1.08 -18.98
CA LYS A 12 -8.72 -0.10 -18.41
C LYS A 12 -8.32 0.11 -16.95
N LEU A 13 -7.76 1.27 -16.59
CA LEU A 13 -7.47 1.60 -15.18
C LEU A 13 -8.75 1.61 -14.33
N VAL A 14 -9.81 2.25 -14.82
CA VAL A 14 -11.10 2.31 -14.15
C VAL A 14 -11.67 0.91 -13.94
N GLN A 15 -11.51 0.02 -14.93
CA GLN A 15 -11.90 -1.39 -14.78
C GLN A 15 -11.09 -2.08 -13.67
N ILE A 16 -9.76 -1.96 -13.68
CA ILE A 16 -8.87 -2.58 -12.70
C ILE A 16 -9.20 -2.11 -11.26
N TRP A 17 -9.42 -0.80 -11.08
CA TRP A 17 -9.83 -0.25 -9.78
C TRP A 17 -11.22 -0.73 -9.36
N ASN A 18 -12.19 -0.76 -10.27
CA ASN A 18 -13.53 -1.28 -9.99
C ASN A 18 -13.54 -2.80 -9.68
N GLU A 19 -12.62 -3.56 -10.25
CA GLU A 19 -12.47 -5.00 -10.01
C GLU A 19 -12.10 -5.30 -8.55
N ARG A 20 -11.30 -4.47 -7.88
CA ARG A 20 -11.06 -4.61 -6.42
C ARG A 20 -12.09 -3.86 -5.56
N GLY A 21 -12.88 -2.96 -6.15
CA GLY A 21 -13.90 -2.20 -5.44
C GLY A 21 -13.29 -1.32 -4.35
N HIS A 22 -13.90 -1.27 -3.15
CA HIS A 22 -13.33 -0.53 -2.03
C HIS A 22 -12.08 -1.20 -1.41
N ALA A 23 -11.68 -2.39 -1.84
CA ALA A 23 -10.67 -3.22 -1.15
C ALA A 23 -9.26 -3.16 -1.76
N GLY A 24 -8.88 -2.06 -2.43
CA GLY A 24 -7.47 -1.85 -2.79
C GLY A 24 -7.26 -0.79 -3.86
N ALA A 25 -6.63 0.33 -3.48
CA ALA A 25 -6.18 1.35 -4.45
C ALA A 25 -4.91 0.93 -5.21
N GLY A 26 -4.23 -0.15 -4.81
CA GLY A 26 -3.12 -0.74 -5.57
C GLY A 26 -3.54 -1.79 -6.59
N ALA A 27 -4.80 -1.78 -7.02
CA ALA A 27 -5.26 -2.68 -8.06
C ALA A 27 -4.43 -2.42 -9.34
N HIS A 28 -3.67 -3.42 -9.73
CA HIS A 28 -2.93 -3.49 -10.99
C HIS A 28 -3.26 -4.83 -11.64
N ASN A 29 -3.17 -4.85 -12.97
CA ASN A 29 -3.39 -6.06 -13.74
C ASN A 29 -2.57 -5.95 -15.03
N ASP A 30 -1.32 -6.43 -14.98
CA ASP A 30 -0.42 -6.33 -16.12
C ASP A 30 -0.88 -7.14 -17.34
N ASN A 31 -1.82 -8.07 -17.18
CA ASN A 31 -2.47 -8.75 -18.30
C ASN A 31 -3.47 -7.84 -19.04
N VAL A 32 -4.04 -6.85 -18.34
CA VAL A 32 -5.01 -5.89 -18.89
C VAL A 32 -4.31 -4.60 -19.33
N LEU A 33 -3.35 -4.12 -18.52
CA LEU A 33 -2.54 -2.95 -18.80
C LEU A 33 -1.08 -3.22 -18.39
N PRO A 34 -0.22 -3.62 -19.33
CA PRO A 34 1.20 -3.86 -19.05
C PRO A 34 1.86 -2.64 -18.40
N GLY A 35 2.60 -2.85 -17.32
CA GLY A 35 3.29 -1.79 -16.57
C GLY A 35 2.40 -1.06 -15.55
N SER A 36 1.14 -1.46 -15.39
CA SER A 36 0.23 -0.90 -14.38
C SER A 36 0.77 -1.04 -12.96
N LYS A 37 1.45 -2.15 -12.67
CA LYS A 37 2.12 -2.36 -11.38
C LYS A 37 3.23 -1.34 -11.15
N ALA A 38 4.15 -1.23 -12.12
CA ALA A 38 5.30 -0.33 -12.04
C ALA A 38 4.87 1.15 -11.90
N ALA A 39 3.82 1.57 -12.61
CA ALA A 39 3.27 2.92 -12.48
C ALA A 39 2.67 3.19 -11.09
N THR A 40 1.98 2.20 -10.52
CA THR A 40 1.41 2.29 -9.17
C THR A 40 2.52 2.39 -8.12
N GLU A 41 3.53 1.53 -8.21
CA GLU A 41 4.70 1.52 -7.32
C GLU A 41 5.51 2.82 -7.43
N GLN A 42 5.71 3.35 -8.65
CA GLN A 42 6.35 4.64 -8.86
C GLN A 42 5.58 5.78 -8.19
N SER A 43 4.25 5.78 -8.30
CA SER A 43 3.40 6.76 -7.62
C SER A 43 3.56 6.68 -6.10
N TRP A 44 3.58 5.48 -5.52
CA TRP A 44 3.76 5.30 -4.08
C TRP A 44 5.12 5.78 -3.60
N ALA A 45 6.19 5.45 -4.33
CA ALA A 45 7.54 5.88 -3.98
C ALA A 45 7.68 7.41 -4.04
N GLY A 46 7.06 8.05 -5.04
CA GLY A 46 7.01 9.51 -5.16
C GLY A 46 6.24 10.18 -4.03
N GLU A 47 5.04 9.70 -3.71
CA GLU A 47 4.24 10.25 -2.60
C GLU A 47 4.91 9.99 -1.24
N TRP A 48 5.59 8.85 -1.07
CA TRP A 48 6.40 8.58 0.12
C TRP A 48 7.52 9.61 0.28
N ALA A 49 8.29 9.90 -0.77
CA ALA A 49 9.38 10.87 -0.71
C ALA A 49 8.89 12.27 -0.29
N ILE A 50 7.76 12.70 -0.84
CA ILE A 50 7.11 13.98 -0.48
C ILE A 50 6.65 13.95 0.98
N ALA A 51 5.88 12.93 1.37
CA ALA A 51 5.34 12.81 2.72
C ALA A 51 6.43 12.69 3.80
N ALA A 52 7.49 11.92 3.52
CA ALA A 52 8.62 11.73 4.42
C ALA A 52 9.36 13.06 4.68
N LYS A 53 9.50 13.90 3.66
CA LYS A 53 10.07 15.24 3.82
C LYS A 53 9.17 16.13 4.69
N GLU A 54 7.88 16.17 4.39
CA GLU A 54 6.93 17.07 5.05
C GLU A 54 6.67 16.68 6.52
N GLN A 55 6.59 15.39 6.83
CA GLN A 55 6.12 14.90 8.14
C GLN A 55 7.23 14.32 9.00
N LEU A 56 8.30 13.79 8.39
CA LEU A 56 9.42 13.16 9.11
C LEU A 56 10.72 13.95 8.99
N GLY A 57 10.76 15.02 8.18
CA GLY A 57 11.98 15.77 7.90
C GLY A 57 13.03 14.98 7.10
N LEU A 58 12.63 13.86 6.49
CA LEU A 58 13.51 12.96 5.76
C LEU A 58 13.53 13.37 4.28
N VAL A 59 14.66 13.88 3.81
CA VAL A 59 14.83 14.26 2.40
C VAL A 59 15.21 13.02 1.59
N VAL A 60 14.27 12.57 0.76
CA VAL A 60 14.45 11.44 -0.17
C VAL A 60 14.55 12.00 -1.59
N GLU A 61 15.68 11.74 -2.23
CA GLU A 61 16.04 12.25 -3.55
C GLU A 61 16.26 11.10 -4.54
N ASP A 62 16.28 11.39 -5.84
CA ASP A 62 16.65 10.45 -6.90
C ASP A 62 15.97 9.07 -6.81
N VAL A 63 14.66 9.05 -6.55
CA VAL A 63 13.89 7.80 -6.50
C VAL A 63 13.85 7.18 -7.90
N VAL A 64 14.55 6.05 -8.06
CA VAL A 64 14.62 5.29 -9.30
C VAL A 64 13.99 3.92 -9.07
N MET A 65 12.96 3.62 -9.85
CA MET A 65 12.30 2.31 -9.82
C MET A 65 13.17 1.23 -10.47
N ASN A 66 13.10 0.03 -9.90
CA ASN A 66 13.78 -1.13 -10.43
C ASN A 66 12.72 -2.12 -10.96
N ALA A 67 12.79 -2.42 -12.26
CA ALA A 67 11.86 -3.35 -12.91
C ALA A 67 12.26 -4.83 -12.72
N SER A 68 13.43 -5.09 -12.13
CA SER A 68 13.99 -6.43 -11.93
C SER A 68 13.91 -6.85 -10.45
N ASP A 69 14.70 -7.85 -10.03
CA ASP A 69 14.68 -8.38 -8.67
C ASP A 69 14.76 -7.29 -7.58
N PRO A 70 14.23 -7.52 -6.36
CA PRO A 70 14.25 -6.55 -5.26
C PRO A 70 15.62 -5.89 -5.03
N PRO A 71 15.67 -4.61 -4.62
CA PRO A 71 14.55 -3.77 -4.16
C PRO A 71 13.66 -3.26 -5.29
N ASP A 72 12.43 -2.88 -4.97
CA ASP A 72 11.50 -2.26 -5.93
C ASP A 72 11.96 -0.85 -6.37
N ALA A 73 12.72 -0.15 -5.54
CA ALA A 73 13.33 1.14 -5.87
C ALA A 73 14.67 1.36 -5.14
N VAL A 74 15.47 2.29 -5.67
CA VAL A 74 16.65 2.87 -5.01
C VAL A 74 16.41 4.36 -4.88
N ALA A 75 16.84 4.96 -3.77
CA ALA A 75 16.77 6.40 -3.54
C ALA A 75 18.04 6.92 -2.89
N THR A 76 18.19 8.23 -2.83
CA THR A 76 19.27 8.91 -2.11
C THR A 76 18.73 9.56 -0.84
N ILE A 77 19.34 9.27 0.31
CA ILE A 77 19.05 9.93 1.59
C ILE A 77 20.36 10.35 2.22
N ALA A 78 20.49 11.65 2.53
CA ALA A 78 21.73 12.22 3.08
C ALA A 78 22.99 11.88 2.24
N GLY A 79 22.85 11.84 0.91
CA GLY A 79 23.92 11.51 -0.02
C GLY A 79 24.29 10.02 -0.11
N GLN A 80 23.54 9.13 0.55
CA GLN A 80 23.75 7.68 0.47
C GLN A 80 22.64 7.01 -0.32
N PHE A 81 23.02 6.05 -1.16
CA PHE A 81 22.05 5.18 -1.82
C PHE A 81 21.41 4.24 -0.80
N VAL A 82 20.08 4.21 -0.80
CA VAL A 82 19.27 3.36 0.06
C VAL A 82 18.37 2.46 -0.78
N SER A 83 18.23 1.23 -0.33
CA SER A 83 17.33 0.24 -0.92
C SER A 83 15.91 0.40 -0.37
N VAL A 84 14.92 0.49 -1.27
CA VAL A 84 13.52 0.74 -0.92
C VAL A 84 12.64 -0.39 -1.47
N GLU A 85 12.03 -1.14 -0.56
CA GLU A 85 11.02 -2.15 -0.87
C GLU A 85 9.63 -1.55 -0.67
N LEU A 86 8.69 -1.90 -1.54
CA LEU A 86 7.30 -1.47 -1.47
C LEU A 86 6.38 -2.66 -1.12
N ALA A 87 5.32 -2.37 -0.37
CA ALA A 87 4.31 -3.34 -0.04
C ALA A 87 2.92 -2.71 0.04
N GLU A 88 1.92 -3.44 -0.43
CA GLU A 88 0.51 -3.07 -0.26
C GLU A 88 -0.03 -3.67 1.04
N PHE A 89 -0.60 -2.84 1.92
CA PHE A 89 -1.35 -3.24 3.09
C PHE A 89 -2.85 -3.18 2.80
N VAL A 90 -3.39 -4.37 2.53
CA VAL A 90 -4.80 -4.57 2.22
C VAL A 90 -5.38 -5.74 2.99
N ASP A 91 -6.69 -5.71 3.18
CA ASP A 91 -7.42 -6.81 3.78
C ASP A 91 -7.63 -7.97 2.79
N GLY A 92 -6.68 -8.91 2.79
CA GLY A 92 -6.73 -10.10 1.94
C GLY A 92 -7.97 -10.97 2.19
N GLY A 93 -8.55 -10.93 3.40
CA GLY A 93 -9.79 -11.62 3.74
C GLY A 93 -11.00 -11.02 3.02
N LEU A 94 -11.14 -9.69 3.10
CA LEU A 94 -12.18 -8.95 2.39
C LEU A 94 -12.03 -9.07 0.87
N ILE A 95 -10.81 -8.94 0.32
CA ILE A 95 -10.57 -9.13 -1.13
C ILE A 95 -11.04 -10.51 -1.57
N SER A 96 -10.67 -11.55 -0.83
CA SER A 96 -11.05 -12.93 -1.14
C SER A 96 -12.57 -13.14 -1.03
N GLY A 97 -13.20 -12.59 0.02
CA GLY A 97 -14.64 -12.65 0.22
C GLY A 97 -15.41 -11.95 -0.91
N LEU A 98 -14.97 -10.76 -1.32
CA LEU A 98 -15.54 -10.01 -2.44
C LEU A 98 -15.42 -10.77 -3.76
N LYS A 99 -14.26 -11.40 -4.01
CA LYS A 99 -14.04 -12.24 -5.19
C LYS A 99 -15.01 -13.43 -5.22
N MET A 100 -15.15 -14.14 -4.10
CA MET A 100 -16.07 -15.27 -3.99
C MET A 100 -17.54 -14.82 -4.13
N TYR A 101 -17.90 -13.68 -3.53
CA TYR A 101 -19.26 -13.13 -3.64
C TYR A 101 -19.65 -12.84 -5.09
N ARG A 102 -18.76 -12.20 -5.87
CA ARG A 102 -19.00 -11.87 -7.28
C ARG A 102 -19.06 -13.09 -8.20
N GLN A 103 -18.48 -14.22 -7.80
CA GLN A 103 -18.51 -15.47 -8.57
C GLN A 103 -19.83 -16.24 -8.42
N LYS A 104 -20.66 -15.91 -7.42
CA LYS A 104 -21.96 -16.57 -7.23
C LYS A 104 -22.97 -16.12 -8.30
N PRO A 105 -23.70 -17.04 -8.96
CA PRO A 105 -24.65 -16.70 -10.00
C PRO A 105 -25.72 -15.70 -9.55
N GLU A 106 -26.22 -15.80 -8.32
CA GLU A 106 -27.22 -14.88 -7.76
C GLU A 106 -26.72 -13.43 -7.57
N HIS A 107 -25.41 -13.23 -7.62
CA HIS A 107 -24.73 -11.95 -7.42
C HIS A 107 -23.93 -11.48 -8.65
N SER A 108 -24.01 -12.20 -9.77
CA SER A 108 -23.41 -11.77 -11.02
C SER A 108 -23.93 -10.39 -11.44
N GLY A 109 -23.03 -9.43 -11.64
CA GLY A 109 -23.35 -8.04 -11.95
C GLY A 109 -23.80 -7.17 -10.77
N LYS A 110 -23.93 -7.72 -9.55
CA LYS A 110 -24.24 -6.93 -8.34
C LYS A 110 -22.95 -6.42 -7.68
N ARG A 111 -22.92 -5.13 -7.38
CA ARG A 111 -21.84 -4.53 -6.58
C ARG A 111 -22.22 -4.60 -5.09
N PRO A 112 -21.32 -5.10 -4.22
CA PRO A 112 -21.52 -4.98 -2.78
C PRO A 112 -21.57 -3.49 -2.41
N THR A 113 -22.58 -3.08 -1.64
CA THR A 113 -22.80 -1.68 -1.24
C THR A 113 -22.75 -1.53 0.28
N SER A 114 -22.51 -0.31 0.76
CA SER A 114 -22.46 0.02 2.19
C SER A 114 -23.76 -0.24 2.96
N TYR A 115 -24.89 -0.39 2.27
CA TYR A 115 -26.22 -0.53 2.89
C TYR A 115 -26.59 -1.98 3.20
N ASN A 116 -25.91 -2.97 2.61
CA ASN A 116 -26.44 -4.34 2.58
C ASN A 116 -25.35 -5.43 2.56
N ASP A 117 -24.34 -5.35 3.43
CA ASP A 117 -23.25 -6.29 3.31
C ASP A 117 -22.45 -6.63 4.60
N PRO A 118 -22.24 -7.91 4.94
CA PRO A 118 -21.17 -8.33 5.87
C PRO A 118 -19.80 -7.71 5.53
N PHE A 119 -19.56 -7.35 4.27
CA PHE A 119 -18.33 -6.65 3.86
C PHE A 119 -18.17 -5.25 4.44
N PHE A 120 -19.26 -4.53 4.77
CA PHE A 120 -19.16 -3.20 5.40
C PHE A 120 -18.57 -3.30 6.81
N THR A 121 -19.10 -4.22 7.63
CA THR A 121 -18.59 -4.48 8.97
C THR A 121 -17.18 -5.07 8.90
N ALA A 122 -16.94 -5.98 7.94
CA ALA A 122 -15.62 -6.56 7.73
C ALA A 122 -14.57 -5.54 7.22
N ALA A 123 -14.97 -4.40 6.65
CA ALA A 123 -14.05 -3.34 6.27
C ALA A 123 -13.65 -2.43 7.45
N GLN A 124 -14.29 -2.55 8.62
CA GLN A 124 -13.92 -1.76 9.78
C GLN A 124 -12.64 -2.31 10.40
N TRP A 125 -11.64 -1.43 10.53
CA TRP A 125 -10.39 -1.76 11.18
C TRP A 125 -10.50 -1.56 12.69
N THR A 126 -10.01 -2.55 13.43
CA THR A 126 -9.78 -2.44 14.88
C THR A 126 -8.28 -2.42 15.14
N GLN A 127 -7.87 -1.90 16.30
CA GLN A 127 -6.47 -1.89 16.71
C GLN A 127 -5.83 -3.28 16.61
N ASP A 128 -6.41 -4.27 17.29
CA ASP A 128 -5.87 -5.64 17.33
C ASP A 128 -5.70 -6.23 15.93
N ARG A 129 -6.68 -5.97 15.06
CA ARG A 129 -6.64 -6.43 13.68
C ARG A 129 -5.55 -5.73 12.88
N PHE A 130 -5.46 -4.41 12.95
CA PHE A 130 -4.42 -3.63 12.28
C PHE A 130 -3.03 -4.12 12.68
N ILE A 131 -2.77 -4.24 13.98
CA ILE A 131 -1.49 -4.69 14.52
C ILE A 131 -1.19 -6.13 14.10
N LYS A 132 -2.17 -7.04 14.16
CA LYS A 132 -2.00 -8.43 13.72
C LYS A 132 -1.66 -8.51 12.23
N GLU A 133 -2.40 -7.82 11.38
CA GLU A 133 -2.18 -7.85 9.94
C GLU A 133 -0.86 -7.17 9.55
N LEU A 134 -0.47 -6.09 10.22
CA LEU A 134 0.80 -5.43 9.97
C LEU A 134 1.96 -6.35 10.33
N ASN A 135 1.92 -6.97 11.52
CA ASN A 135 2.92 -7.97 11.90
C ASN A 135 2.96 -9.14 10.90
N ARG A 136 1.81 -9.67 10.48
CA ARG A 136 1.73 -10.75 9.48
C ARG A 136 2.41 -10.36 8.16
N LEU A 137 2.19 -9.13 7.68
CA LEU A 137 2.84 -8.61 6.46
C LEU A 137 4.36 -8.53 6.66
N LEU A 138 4.80 -7.91 7.76
CA LEU A 138 6.22 -7.72 8.06
C LEU A 138 6.96 -9.05 8.23
N ASP A 139 6.36 -10.00 8.96
CA ASP A 139 6.92 -11.33 9.17
C ASP A 139 6.99 -12.13 7.87
N GLY A 140 5.97 -11.99 7.01
CA GLY A 140 5.95 -12.62 5.68
C GLY A 140 7.06 -12.08 4.77
N LYS A 141 7.25 -10.76 4.72
CA LYS A 141 8.33 -10.11 3.96
C LYS A 141 9.70 -10.49 4.55
N HIS A 142 9.84 -10.43 5.88
CA HIS A 142 11.07 -10.80 6.56
C HIS A 142 11.49 -12.25 6.28
N ALA A 143 10.58 -13.21 6.47
CA ALA A 143 10.86 -14.62 6.17
C ALA A 143 11.21 -14.86 4.70
N LYS A 144 10.60 -14.12 3.77
CA LYS A 144 10.95 -14.17 2.34
C LYS A 144 12.38 -13.67 2.10
N TYR A 145 12.80 -12.60 2.77
CA TYR A 145 14.09 -11.95 2.52
C TYR A 145 15.27 -12.58 3.24
N VAL A 146 15.07 -13.12 4.45
CA VAL A 146 16.08 -13.94 5.12
C VAL A 146 16.47 -15.14 4.25
N LYS A 147 15.48 -15.83 3.65
CA LYS A 147 15.74 -16.97 2.75
C LYS A 147 16.53 -16.60 1.50
N ARG A 148 16.51 -15.32 1.11
CA ARG A 148 17.24 -14.78 -0.05
C ARG A 148 18.50 -14.02 0.34
N GLU A 149 18.83 -13.96 1.63
CA GLU A 149 19.94 -13.19 2.19
C GLU A 149 19.88 -11.69 1.80
N LEU A 150 18.67 -11.14 1.70
CA LEU A 150 18.42 -9.74 1.34
C LEU A 150 18.10 -8.90 2.58
N VAL A 151 18.62 -7.67 2.60
CA VAL A 151 18.34 -6.65 3.62
C VAL A 151 17.99 -5.35 2.93
N PHE A 152 16.90 -4.71 3.36
CA PHE A 152 16.46 -3.42 2.84
C PHE A 152 16.64 -2.31 3.88
N ASP A 153 17.01 -1.13 3.39
CA ASP A 153 17.13 0.07 4.22
C ASP A 153 15.75 0.58 4.62
N TYR A 154 14.81 0.60 3.68
CA TYR A 154 13.43 1.00 3.89
C TYR A 154 12.44 -0.01 3.33
N LEU A 155 11.40 -0.31 4.10
CA LEU A 155 10.15 -0.86 3.60
C LEU A 155 9.06 0.20 3.72
N VAL A 156 8.43 0.53 2.61
CA VAL A 156 7.26 1.43 2.57
C VAL A 156 6.02 0.59 2.37
N VAL A 157 5.17 0.58 3.39
CA VAL A 157 3.89 -0.11 3.40
C VAL A 157 2.80 0.89 3.05
N PHE A 158 2.23 0.80 1.85
CA PHE A 158 1.14 1.65 1.40
C PHE A 158 -0.22 1.05 1.76
N SER A 159 -1.14 1.88 2.26
CA SER A 159 -2.54 1.48 2.45
C SER A 159 -3.51 2.53 1.93
N ALA A 160 -4.51 2.06 1.19
CA ALA A 160 -5.70 2.83 0.85
C ALA A 160 -6.97 2.16 1.38
N GLU A 161 -6.83 1.42 2.49
CA GLU A 161 -7.92 0.69 3.09
C GLU A 161 -9.03 1.65 3.55
N PRO A 162 -10.28 1.43 3.10
CA PRO A 162 -11.40 2.23 3.53
C PRO A 162 -11.57 2.04 5.04
N ARG A 163 -11.95 3.10 5.75
CA ARG A 163 -12.20 3.06 7.21
C ARG A 163 -10.95 2.75 8.07
N LEU A 164 -9.75 2.70 7.49
CA LEU A 164 -8.51 2.87 8.24
C LEU A 164 -8.16 4.36 8.26
N PHE A 165 -8.22 4.99 9.43
CA PHE A 165 -7.98 6.44 9.54
C PHE A 165 -6.57 6.74 10.08
N PRO A 166 -5.90 7.79 9.58
CA PRO A 166 -4.57 8.22 10.03
C PRO A 166 -4.49 8.49 11.52
N ARG A 167 -5.56 9.04 12.11
CA ARG A 167 -5.64 9.25 13.56
C ARG A 167 -5.55 7.93 14.33
N ASP A 168 -6.27 6.91 13.86
CA ASP A 168 -6.30 5.60 14.47
C ASP A 168 -4.95 4.90 14.29
N VAL A 169 -4.38 4.93 13.08
CA VAL A 169 -3.03 4.38 12.80
C VAL A 169 -1.97 5.03 13.70
N ALA A 170 -1.98 6.36 13.84
CA ALA A 170 -1.05 7.06 14.71
C ALA A 170 -1.17 6.61 16.17
N ASP A 171 -2.40 6.55 16.71
CA ASP A 171 -2.66 6.14 18.09
C ASP A 171 -2.30 4.66 18.31
N TRP A 172 -2.64 3.80 17.36
CA TRP A 172 -2.38 2.36 17.46
C TRP A 172 -0.89 2.04 17.38
N LEU A 173 -0.14 2.67 16.47
CA LEU A 173 1.32 2.49 16.41
C LEU A 173 2.01 3.01 17.67
N LEU A 174 1.55 4.14 18.21
CA LEU A 174 2.09 4.70 19.46
C LEU A 174 1.87 3.74 20.65
N ARG A 175 0.71 3.09 20.73
CA ARG A 175 0.35 2.19 21.85
C ARG A 175 0.87 0.77 21.72
N ASN A 176 1.25 0.35 20.51
CA ASN A 176 1.65 -1.01 20.22
C ASN A 176 2.98 -1.00 19.45
N PRO A 177 4.12 -0.80 20.16
CA PRO A 177 5.43 -0.82 19.54
C PRO A 177 5.65 -2.11 18.75
N ILE A 178 6.01 -1.96 17.49
CA ILE A 178 6.22 -3.08 16.58
C ILE A 178 7.70 -3.48 16.64
N ALA A 179 7.98 -4.77 16.85
CA ALA A 179 9.36 -5.27 16.95
C ALA A 179 10.12 -5.14 15.62
N ARG A 180 11.41 -4.83 15.67
CA ARG A 180 12.23 -4.71 14.45
C ARG A 180 12.51 -6.09 13.83
N ARG A 181 12.55 -6.14 12.49
CA ARG A 181 12.98 -7.32 11.71
C ARG A 181 14.35 -7.04 11.09
N GLU A 182 15.28 -7.98 11.19
CA GLU A 182 16.67 -7.77 10.75
C GLU A 182 16.82 -7.50 9.25
N SER A 183 15.94 -8.05 8.41
CA SER A 183 15.99 -7.83 6.96
C SER A 183 15.34 -6.50 6.52
N LEU A 184 14.75 -5.74 7.46
CA LEU A 184 13.99 -4.50 7.20
C LEU A 184 14.47 -3.44 8.18
N ARG A 185 15.41 -2.59 7.77
CA ARG A 185 16.08 -1.66 8.69
C ARG A 185 15.17 -0.56 9.21
N CYS A 186 14.31 -0.01 8.36
CA CYS A 186 13.33 1.02 8.68
C CYS A 186 12.01 0.70 7.99
N VAL A 187 10.89 0.92 8.67
CA VAL A 187 9.56 0.71 8.10
C VAL A 187 8.73 1.98 8.21
N HIS A 188 8.20 2.41 7.07
CA HIS A 188 7.23 3.51 6.99
C HIS A 188 5.87 2.97 6.56
N PHE A 189 4.82 3.48 7.19
CA PHE A 189 3.44 3.22 6.80
C PHE A 189 2.86 4.46 6.12
N LEU A 190 2.67 4.38 4.81
CA LEU A 190 2.10 5.45 3.97
C LEU A 190 0.60 5.18 3.78
N MET A 191 -0.24 6.16 4.03
CA MET A 191 -1.67 6.07 3.76
C MET A 191 -2.06 6.92 2.55
N ASP A 192 -3.16 6.54 1.90
CA ASP A 192 -3.73 7.32 0.82
C ASP A 192 -4.20 8.72 1.27
N TYR A 193 -4.35 9.62 0.30
CA TYR A 193 -4.82 10.98 0.51
C TYR A 193 -6.19 10.99 1.21
N GLN A 194 -6.31 11.83 2.24
CA GLN A 194 -7.57 12.06 2.93
C GLN A 194 -8.05 13.50 2.72
N PRO A 195 -9.13 13.71 1.95
CA PRO A 195 -9.70 15.04 1.75
C PRO A 195 -10.01 15.73 3.09
N GLY A 196 -9.59 16.99 3.22
CA GLY A 196 -9.82 17.80 4.41
C GLY A 196 -8.72 17.73 5.47
N ARG A 197 -7.66 16.94 5.26
CA ARG A 197 -6.44 17.00 6.07
C ARG A 197 -5.40 17.93 5.43
N PRO A 198 -4.67 18.76 6.19
CA PRO A 198 -3.51 19.47 5.66
C PRO A 198 -2.38 18.48 5.32
N GLY A 199 -1.76 18.64 4.16
CA GLY A 199 -0.76 17.71 3.59
C GLY A 199 -1.36 16.75 2.57
N ARG A 200 -0.49 16.06 1.81
CA ARG A 200 -0.92 15.04 0.84
C ARG A 200 -1.21 13.70 1.52
N HIS A 201 -0.20 12.86 1.65
CA HIS A 201 -0.33 11.48 2.12
C HIS A 201 0.22 11.34 3.54
N PRO A 202 -0.55 10.83 4.51
CA PRO A 202 -0.05 10.56 5.85
C PRO A 202 1.08 9.53 5.82
N VAL A 203 2.19 9.80 6.51
CA VAL A 203 3.26 8.81 6.68
C VAL A 203 3.60 8.65 8.16
N PHE A 204 3.80 7.41 8.57
CA PHE A 204 4.11 7.05 9.95
C PHE A 204 5.40 6.24 10.01
N HIS A 205 6.24 6.55 10.98
CA HIS A 205 7.37 5.69 11.32
C HIS A 205 6.89 4.52 12.18
N VAL A 206 7.19 3.29 11.75
CA VAL A 206 6.81 2.07 12.46
C VAL A 206 7.96 1.62 13.37
N TYR A 207 9.18 1.50 12.83
CA TYR A 207 10.46 1.33 13.55
C TYR A 207 11.65 1.49 12.60
#